data_AF-A0A8D6SX30-F1
#
_entry.id   AF-A0A8D6SX30-F1
#
_cell.length_a   1.000
_cell.length_b   1.000
_cell.length_c   1.000
_cell.angle_alpha   90.00
_cell.angle_beta   90.00
_cell.angle_gamma   90.00
#
_symmetry.space_group_name_H-M   'P 1'
#
loop_
_entity.id
_entity.type
_entity.pdbx_description
1 polymer ?
#
loop_
_entity_poly.entity_id
_entity_poly.type
_entity_poly.pdbx_seq_one_letter_code
_entity_poly.pdbx_strand_id
1 'polypeptide(L)'
;MKNILIAPWGNFKSWREVEYTLGDIKKPSKTSVSVISEKIKPDKTYILVLDTLSNLNSDNYNDIVYEVKNDVENFIKNENLEIKNYETIVCPGVGSFPNGKFLGNLRDYYSFILYKLAKNISGNVHIHLDLTHGINYMPVLTYKAIRDILEILAIRNDAKLTVYNSDPYGGDLAELKIHIVEDSKIIPTYQFSGIQQHPLDTTEYTPKEKIGEIKKIINQNNEIKTLKLLKQNINAFLASIKYALPLVYSTFYVDYKIIEKIADGIIDSYFKYIQIDTDNKTLKRYLKLTTDFDSIIVAYKISKECKLEKYIKNELSLKEIDNLKEELFKNNPYISFIGRELSTIYRIFKEKYNEEEINKISKSWIPMYKFRKEDKDKFNIRNFLAHGGLEKSVTEIYINLDTNNEKDREKIFNNIKLRYCKDFIKKNNDIVKFIYSYLDKKTNKEEKTNILEKLEKVMLNT
;
A
#
# COMPACT_ATOMS: atom_id res chain seq x y z
N MET A 1 -8.86 19.08 5.15
CA MET A 1 -7.65 18.24 5.09
C MET A 1 -7.19 18.06 6.52
N LYS A 2 -6.88 16.84 6.96
CA LYS A 2 -6.46 16.55 8.35
C LYS A 2 -4.97 16.87 8.52
N ASN A 3 -4.61 17.67 9.51
CA ASN A 3 -3.23 17.98 9.85
C ASN A 3 -2.69 16.93 10.82
N ILE A 4 -1.63 16.23 10.46
CA ILE A 4 -1.02 15.20 11.30
C ILE A 4 0.45 15.54 11.51
N LEU A 5 0.88 15.63 12.76
CA LEU A 5 2.29 15.80 13.11
C LEU A 5 2.92 14.43 13.38
N ILE A 6 4.10 14.18 12.82
CA ILE A 6 4.87 12.95 13.05
C ILE A 6 6.29 13.36 13.44
N ALA A 7 6.79 12.85 14.57
CA ALA A 7 8.09 13.23 15.12
C ALA A 7 8.86 11.99 15.61
N PRO A 8 9.91 11.53 14.89
CA PRO A 8 10.89 10.61 15.45
C PRO A 8 11.70 11.25 16.60
N TRP A 9 11.77 10.54 17.72
CA TRP A 9 12.43 10.96 18.95
C TRP A 9 13.52 9.94 19.35
N GLY A 10 14.74 10.42 19.49
CA GLY A 10 15.85 9.69 20.11
C GLY A 10 15.76 9.68 21.64
N ASN A 11 16.89 9.85 22.32
CA ASN A 11 16.93 9.87 23.78
C ASN A 11 16.44 11.20 24.36
N PHE A 12 15.13 11.33 24.51
CA PHE A 12 14.48 12.55 25.01
C PHE A 12 14.85 12.94 26.44
N LYS A 13 15.28 11.99 27.27
CA LYS A 13 15.72 12.23 28.66
C LYS A 13 16.98 13.11 28.75
N SER A 14 17.74 13.20 27.65
CA SER A 14 19.00 13.94 27.59
C SER A 14 18.87 15.36 27.03
N TRP A 15 17.69 15.73 26.52
CA TRP A 15 17.48 17.03 25.91
C TRP A 15 17.46 18.14 26.96
N ARG A 16 17.95 19.31 26.55
CA ARG A 16 18.02 20.51 27.37
C ARG A 16 17.01 21.53 26.85
N GLU A 17 16.57 22.39 27.74
CA GLU A 17 15.68 23.48 27.35
C GLU A 17 16.47 24.49 26.53
N VAL A 18 15.89 24.89 25.40
CA VAL A 18 16.38 25.93 24.50
C VAL A 18 15.21 26.74 24.01
N GLU A 19 15.47 27.93 23.51
CA GLU A 19 14.45 28.76 22.91
C GLU A 19 14.25 28.38 21.44
N TYR A 20 13.12 27.78 21.10
CA TYR A 20 12.82 27.41 19.71
C TYR A 20 12.04 28.52 19.01
N THR A 21 12.39 28.81 17.76
CA THR A 21 11.66 29.76 16.90
C THR A 21 11.13 29.13 15.62
N LEU A 22 9.84 29.35 15.31
CA LEU A 22 9.19 28.94 14.08
C LEU A 22 8.28 30.06 13.58
N GLY A 23 8.79 30.85 12.62
CA GLY A 23 8.11 32.04 12.14
C GLY A 23 8.02 33.11 13.25
N ASP A 24 6.80 33.41 13.67
CA ASP A 24 6.42 34.36 14.72
C ASP A 24 6.30 33.71 16.12
N ILE A 25 6.33 32.38 16.22
CA ILE A 25 6.26 31.68 17.50
C ILE A 25 7.67 31.49 18.05
N LYS A 26 7.85 31.89 19.30
CA LYS A 26 9.09 31.78 20.06
C LYS A 26 8.77 31.21 21.44
N LYS A 27 9.35 30.06 21.79
CA LYS A 27 8.97 29.31 23.00
C LYS A 27 10.15 28.51 23.58
N PRO A 28 10.45 28.65 24.88
CA PRO A 28 11.38 27.75 25.55
C PRO A 28 10.80 26.35 25.62
N SER A 29 11.57 25.34 25.23
CA SER A 29 11.14 23.94 25.24
C SER A 29 12.34 23.00 25.13
N LYS A 30 12.19 21.77 25.62
CA LYS A 30 13.15 20.67 25.38
C LYS A 30 12.98 19.99 24.03
N THR A 31 11.92 20.31 23.30
CA THR A 31 11.62 19.74 21.98
C THR A 31 10.96 20.74 21.03
N SER A 32 11.24 20.61 19.74
CA SER A 32 10.64 21.38 18.65
C SER A 32 9.15 21.05 18.46
N VAL A 33 8.71 19.86 18.87
CA VAL A 33 7.34 19.38 18.69
C VAL A 33 6.32 20.29 19.37
N SER A 34 6.64 20.89 20.52
CA SER A 34 5.73 21.80 21.22
C SER A 34 5.46 23.07 20.41
N VAL A 35 6.51 23.67 19.85
CA VAL A 35 6.44 24.89 19.02
C VAL A 35 5.72 24.60 17.71
N ILE A 36 6.04 23.48 17.05
CA ILE A 36 5.35 23.06 15.82
C ILE A 36 3.87 22.82 16.10
N SER A 37 3.54 22.09 17.19
CA SER A 37 2.15 21.80 17.57
C SER A 37 1.34 23.06 17.84
N GLU A 38 1.94 24.06 18.47
CA GLU A 38 1.30 25.36 18.70
C GLU A 38 0.99 26.09 17.39
N LYS A 39 1.95 26.07 16.44
CA LYS A 39 1.80 26.72 15.13
C LYS A 39 0.71 26.06 14.28
N ILE A 40 0.75 24.74 14.15
CA ILE A 40 -0.07 24.01 13.15
C ILE A 40 -1.37 23.46 13.74
N LYS A 41 -1.47 23.33 15.07
CA LYS A 41 -2.62 22.76 15.79
C LYS A 41 -3.05 21.40 15.20
N PRO A 42 -2.20 20.37 15.27
CA PRO A 42 -2.43 19.12 14.55
C PRO A 42 -3.66 18.39 15.12
N ASP A 43 -4.43 17.73 14.25
CA ASP A 43 -5.57 16.89 14.62
C ASP A 43 -5.09 15.60 15.33
N LYS A 44 -3.88 15.14 15.03
CA LYS A 44 -3.24 13.97 15.63
C LYS A 44 -1.72 14.14 15.60
N THR A 45 -1.05 13.71 16.66
CA THR A 45 0.42 13.66 16.73
C THR A 45 0.89 12.22 16.90
N TYR A 46 1.88 11.79 16.12
CA TYR A 46 2.57 10.50 16.29
C TYR A 46 4.00 10.76 16.75
N ILE A 47 4.36 10.22 17.91
CA ILE A 47 5.72 10.28 18.45
C ILE A 47 6.34 8.90 18.23
N LEU A 48 7.39 8.82 17.42
CA LEU A 48 8.06 7.57 17.09
C LEU A 48 9.33 7.45 17.94
N VAL A 49 9.38 6.48 18.84
CA VAL A 49 10.54 6.22 19.73
C VAL A 49 11.06 4.81 19.51
N LEU A 50 12.27 4.52 19.98
CA LEU A 50 12.86 3.19 19.89
C LEU A 50 12.66 2.40 21.19
N ASP A 51 12.48 1.08 21.08
CA ASP A 51 12.51 0.18 22.23
C ASP A 51 13.88 0.14 22.94
N THR A 52 14.93 0.66 22.30
CA THR A 52 16.27 0.84 22.87
C THR A 52 16.32 1.80 24.06
N LEU A 53 15.24 2.53 24.33
CA LEU A 53 15.10 3.41 25.50
C LEU A 53 14.74 2.65 26.80
N SER A 54 14.34 1.38 26.70
CA SER A 54 14.01 0.54 27.86
C SER A 54 15.25 0.08 28.62
N ASN A 55 15.12 -0.13 29.92
CA ASN A 55 16.16 -0.69 30.78
C ASN A 55 16.25 -2.22 30.74
N LEU A 56 15.44 -2.90 29.90
CA LEU A 56 15.38 -4.36 29.77
C LEU A 56 15.21 -5.07 31.13
N ASN A 57 14.23 -4.61 31.91
CA ASN A 57 13.90 -5.17 33.23
C ASN A 57 12.84 -6.28 33.20
N SER A 58 12.25 -6.56 32.04
CA SER A 58 11.26 -7.63 31.83
C SER A 58 11.72 -8.53 30.67
N ASP A 59 11.41 -9.81 30.75
CA ASP A 59 11.61 -10.80 29.68
C ASP A 59 10.46 -10.78 28.64
N ASN A 60 9.41 -9.99 28.89
CA ASN A 60 8.25 -9.81 28.03
C ASN A 60 8.33 -8.50 27.24
N TYR A 61 8.31 -8.60 25.90
CA TYR A 61 8.41 -7.44 25.01
C TYR A 61 7.28 -6.41 25.17
N ASN A 62 6.08 -6.83 25.58
CA ASN A 62 4.98 -5.89 25.80
C ASN A 62 5.26 -4.96 26.99
N ASP A 63 5.95 -5.45 28.02
CA ASP A 63 6.34 -4.65 29.17
C ASP A 63 7.43 -3.64 28.79
N ILE A 64 8.36 -4.03 27.90
CA ILE A 64 9.36 -3.14 27.30
C ILE A 64 8.68 -1.98 26.55
N VAL A 65 7.67 -2.29 25.73
CA VAL A 65 6.89 -1.27 25.01
C VAL A 65 6.13 -0.37 25.98
N TYR A 66 5.53 -0.94 27.02
CA TYR A 66 4.79 -0.19 28.04
C TYR A 66 5.70 0.76 28.83
N GLU A 67 6.88 0.30 29.26
CA GLU A 67 7.90 1.09 29.93
C GLU A 67 8.25 2.34 29.12
N VAL A 68 8.61 2.16 27.85
CA VAL A 68 9.03 3.27 26.97
C VAL A 68 7.87 4.26 26.73
N LYS A 69 6.63 3.76 26.56
CA LYS A 69 5.45 4.63 26.42
C LYS A 69 5.21 5.47 27.67
N ASN A 70 5.31 4.85 28.85
CA ASN A 70 5.15 5.53 30.13
C ASN A 70 6.24 6.60 30.32
N ASP A 71 7.48 6.32 29.93
CA ASP A 71 8.57 7.31 29.97
C ASP A 71 8.31 8.52 29.08
N VAL A 72 7.77 8.31 27.86
CA VAL A 72 7.38 9.41 26.97
C VAL A 72 6.24 10.23 27.57
N GLU A 73 5.22 9.56 28.12
CA GLU A 73 4.10 10.24 28.76
C GLU A 73 4.54 11.07 29.98
N ASN A 74 5.42 10.51 30.81
CA ASN A 74 5.99 11.23 31.96
C ASN A 74 6.83 12.42 31.51
N PHE A 75 7.64 12.27 30.46
CA PHE A 75 8.40 13.40 29.90
C PHE A 75 7.49 14.51 29.41
N ILE A 76 6.44 14.19 28.63
CA ILE A 76 5.47 15.17 28.14
C ILE A 76 4.80 15.92 29.29
N LYS A 77 4.39 15.20 30.35
CA LYS A 77 3.76 15.81 31.53
C LYS A 77 4.72 16.66 32.35
N ASN A 78 5.90 16.14 32.67
CA ASN A 78 6.87 16.81 33.56
C ASN A 78 7.45 18.07 32.92
N GLU A 79 7.65 18.06 31.60
CA GLU A 79 8.14 19.20 30.84
C GLU A 79 7.01 20.12 30.35
N ASN A 80 5.76 19.85 30.75
CA ASN A 80 4.56 20.59 30.36
C ASN A 80 4.47 20.85 28.84
N LEU A 81 4.83 19.83 28.04
CA LEU A 81 4.75 19.93 26.58
C LEU A 81 3.27 19.89 26.20
N GLU A 82 2.72 21.00 25.73
CA GLU A 82 1.31 21.17 25.35
C GLU A 82 0.93 20.38 24.07
N ILE A 83 1.28 19.11 24.00
CA ILE A 83 1.05 18.21 22.88
C ILE A 83 -0.29 17.49 23.12
N LYS A 84 -1.31 17.84 22.34
CA LYS A 84 -2.65 17.25 22.42
C LYS A 84 -2.81 16.07 21.46
N ASN A 85 -3.68 15.13 21.82
CA ASN A 85 -4.06 13.96 21.00
C ASN A 85 -2.88 13.20 20.37
N TYR A 86 -1.82 12.95 21.14
CA TYR A 86 -0.67 12.19 20.65
C TYR A 86 -0.88 10.68 20.76
N GLU A 87 -0.08 9.92 20.01
CA GLU A 87 0.10 8.48 20.14
C GLU A 87 1.59 8.16 20.06
N THR A 88 2.11 7.44 21.06
CA THR A 88 3.49 6.98 21.07
C THR A 88 3.58 5.61 20.39
N ILE A 89 4.40 5.52 19.34
CA ILE A 89 4.73 4.28 18.64
C ILE A 89 6.15 3.90 19.02
N VAL A 90 6.30 2.76 19.71
CA VAL A 90 7.61 2.19 20.05
C VAL A 90 8.04 1.27 18.92
N CYS A 91 9.11 1.64 18.24
CA CYS A 91 9.64 0.97 17.06
C CYS A 91 10.85 0.08 17.41
N PRO A 92 11.10 -0.99 16.64
CA PRO A 92 12.26 -1.84 16.87
C PRO A 92 13.56 -1.07 16.57
N GLY A 93 14.36 -0.85 17.61
CA GLY A 93 15.68 -0.23 17.52
C GLY A 93 16.82 -1.24 17.54
N VAL A 94 17.98 -0.84 16.99
CA VAL A 94 19.19 -1.67 16.97
C VAL A 94 20.38 -0.86 17.49
N GLY A 95 21.18 -1.47 18.37
CA GLY A 95 22.39 -0.84 18.89
C GLY A 95 22.88 -1.46 20.21
N SER A 96 24.04 -1.00 20.65
CA SER A 96 24.59 -1.31 21.98
C SER A 96 24.68 -0.01 22.77
N PHE A 97 24.07 -0.01 23.95
CA PHE A 97 23.92 1.16 24.80
C PHE A 97 24.29 0.81 26.26
N PRO A 98 24.51 1.80 27.14
CA PRO A 98 24.78 1.54 28.56
C PRO A 98 23.68 0.71 29.25
N ASN A 99 22.42 0.83 28.80
CA ASN A 99 21.26 0.10 29.32
C ASN A 99 21.04 -1.28 28.69
N GLY A 100 21.80 -1.67 27.66
CA GLY A 100 21.70 -3.00 27.06
C GLY A 100 22.01 -3.06 25.56
N LYS A 101 21.92 -4.28 25.01
CA LYS A 101 22.13 -4.58 23.59
C LYS A 101 20.82 -4.96 22.92
N PHE A 102 20.52 -4.33 21.80
CA PHE A 102 19.32 -4.55 21.01
C PHE A 102 19.74 -5.03 19.62
N LEU A 103 19.57 -6.32 19.37
CA LEU A 103 20.08 -7.03 18.20
C LEU A 103 18.93 -7.40 17.28
N GLY A 104 19.02 -7.04 16.01
CA GLY A 104 17.96 -7.29 15.01
C GLY A 104 18.30 -6.68 13.66
N ASN A 105 17.32 -6.59 12.77
CA ASN A 105 17.52 -5.95 11.48
C ASN A 105 17.13 -4.46 11.56
N LEU A 106 18.03 -3.57 11.11
CA LEU A 106 17.80 -2.12 11.14
C LEU A 106 16.55 -1.70 10.37
N ARG A 107 16.25 -2.38 9.25
CA ARG A 107 15.12 -2.07 8.37
C ARG A 107 13.77 -2.40 9.02
N ASP A 108 13.75 -3.24 10.06
CA ASP A 108 12.51 -3.54 10.78
C ASP A 108 11.83 -2.24 11.29
N TYR A 109 12.61 -1.21 11.61
CA TYR A 109 12.11 0.13 11.95
C TYR A 109 11.23 0.70 10.83
N TYR A 110 11.73 0.69 9.59
CA TYR A 110 11.02 1.17 8.41
C TYR A 110 9.73 0.39 8.19
N SER A 111 9.84 -0.94 8.12
CA SER A 111 8.72 -1.84 7.85
C SER A 111 7.63 -1.72 8.91
N PHE A 112 8.02 -1.59 10.18
CA PHE A 112 7.08 -1.43 11.28
C PHE A 112 6.36 -0.07 11.27
N ILE A 113 7.07 1.02 10.97
CA ILE A 113 6.45 2.35 10.82
C ILE A 113 5.51 2.36 9.63
N LEU A 114 5.92 1.81 8.49
CA LEU A 114 5.09 1.67 7.31
C LEU A 114 3.78 0.95 7.68
N TYR A 115 3.86 -0.18 8.38
CA TYR A 115 2.70 -0.91 8.89
C TYR A 115 1.81 -0.06 9.80
N LYS A 116 2.37 0.58 10.83
CA LYS A 116 1.59 1.36 11.81
C LYS A 116 0.93 2.57 11.18
N LEU A 117 1.66 3.34 10.38
CA LEU A 117 1.13 4.57 9.78
C LEU A 117 0.15 4.28 8.65
N ALA A 118 0.37 3.24 7.83
CA ALA A 118 -0.56 2.88 6.75
C ALA A 118 -1.96 2.54 7.26
N LYS A 119 -2.06 1.92 8.45
CA LYS A 119 -3.34 1.60 9.10
C LYS A 119 -4.08 2.85 9.59
N ASN A 120 -3.35 3.85 10.06
CA ASN A 120 -3.91 4.97 10.81
C ASN A 120 -4.09 6.27 10.01
N ILE A 121 -3.35 6.48 8.93
CA ILE A 121 -3.43 7.68 8.09
C ILE A 121 -4.30 7.36 6.87
N SER A 122 -5.42 8.04 6.64
CA SER A 122 -6.31 7.83 5.47
C SER A 122 -6.98 9.13 5.04
N GLY A 123 -7.48 9.18 3.80
CA GLY A 123 -8.20 10.34 3.27
C GLY A 123 -7.30 11.54 2.93
N ASN A 124 -7.89 12.74 2.88
CA ASN A 124 -7.17 13.98 2.56
C ASN A 124 -6.33 14.46 3.76
N VAL A 125 -4.99 14.46 3.62
CA VAL A 125 -4.05 14.69 4.73
C VAL A 125 -2.95 15.69 4.40
N HIS A 126 -2.54 16.43 5.42
CA HIS A 126 -1.31 17.24 5.45
C HIS A 126 -0.42 16.70 6.56
N ILE A 127 0.65 16.02 6.18
CA ILE A 127 1.63 15.51 7.13
C ILE A 127 2.68 16.59 7.39
N HIS A 128 2.90 16.86 8.66
CA HIS A 128 3.99 17.65 9.18
C HIS A 128 5.00 16.69 9.80
N LEU A 129 6.21 16.61 9.26
CA LEU A 129 7.25 15.69 9.72
C LEU A 129 8.37 16.47 10.39
N ASP A 130 8.52 16.32 11.71
CA ASP A 130 9.61 16.95 12.46
C ASP A 130 10.79 15.98 12.62
N LEU A 131 11.88 16.25 11.92
CA LEU A 131 13.08 15.40 11.94
C LEU A 131 14.10 15.80 13.01
N THR A 132 13.88 16.91 13.70
CA THR A 132 14.85 17.56 14.60
C THR A 132 15.46 16.61 15.63
N HIS A 133 14.63 15.76 16.21
CA HIS A 133 15.00 14.91 17.36
C HIS A 133 15.23 13.44 16.98
N GLY A 134 15.12 13.10 15.69
CA GLY A 134 15.38 11.77 15.20
C GLY A 134 16.88 11.49 15.16
N ILE A 135 17.29 10.29 15.56
CA ILE A 135 18.70 9.90 15.59
C ILE A 135 19.04 8.87 14.51
N ASN A 136 20.29 8.89 14.04
CA ASN A 136 20.85 7.90 13.12
C ASN A 136 19.97 7.68 11.87
N TYR A 137 19.39 6.49 11.72
CA TYR A 137 18.57 6.08 10.60
C TYR A 137 17.10 6.53 10.70
N MET A 138 16.65 6.99 11.88
CA MET A 138 15.24 7.31 12.12
C MET A 138 14.73 8.38 11.15
N PRO A 139 15.42 9.53 10.92
CA PRO A 139 14.90 10.56 10.03
C PRO A 139 14.68 10.05 8.60
N VAL A 140 15.69 9.36 8.05
CA VAL A 140 15.67 8.86 6.67
C VAL A 140 14.58 7.81 6.47
N LEU A 141 14.50 6.81 7.37
CA LEU A 141 13.52 5.73 7.25
C LEU A 141 12.09 6.20 7.53
N THR A 142 11.90 7.16 8.45
CA THR A 142 10.59 7.75 8.73
C THR A 142 10.10 8.57 7.54
N TYR A 143 10.96 9.44 7.00
CA TYR A 143 10.66 10.21 5.80
C TYR A 143 10.26 9.29 4.64
N LYS A 144 11.04 8.24 4.39
CA LYS A 144 10.71 7.25 3.34
C LYS A 144 9.35 6.61 3.58
N ALA A 145 9.06 6.11 4.78
CA ALA A 145 7.79 5.45 5.06
C ALA A 145 6.59 6.39 4.86
N ILE A 146 6.71 7.65 5.26
CA ILE A 146 5.70 8.68 5.05
C ILE A 146 5.49 8.98 3.56
N ARG A 147 6.58 9.15 2.80
CA ARG A 147 6.52 9.36 1.34
C ARG A 147 5.78 8.22 0.65
N ASP A 148 6.17 6.96 0.92
CA ASP A 148 5.54 5.78 0.31
C ASP A 148 4.02 5.74 0.63
N ILE A 149 3.60 6.07 1.86
CA ILE A 149 2.18 6.15 2.25
C ILE A 149 1.45 7.28 1.51
N LEU A 150 2.03 8.48 1.46
CA LEU A 150 1.38 9.65 0.88
C LEU A 150 1.26 9.53 -0.64
N GLU A 151 2.24 8.95 -1.31
CA GLU A 151 2.19 8.73 -2.76
C GLU A 151 1.10 7.72 -3.14
N ILE A 152 0.80 6.74 -2.28
CA ILE A 152 -0.36 5.85 -2.46
C ILE A 152 -1.68 6.59 -2.18
N LEU A 153 -1.74 7.38 -1.10
CA LEU A 153 -2.92 8.18 -0.77
C LEU A 153 -3.28 9.15 -1.90
N ALA A 154 -2.27 9.75 -2.52
CA ALA A 154 -2.39 10.71 -3.61
C ALA A 154 -3.03 10.13 -4.89
N ILE A 155 -3.22 8.80 -4.97
CA ILE A 155 -3.99 8.17 -6.06
C ILE A 155 -5.44 8.65 -6.04
N ARG A 156 -6.02 8.87 -4.85
CA ARG A 156 -7.44 9.18 -4.64
C ARG A 156 -7.72 10.41 -3.78
N ASN A 157 -6.74 10.85 -3.01
CA ASN A 157 -6.90 11.89 -2.01
C ASN A 157 -5.89 13.02 -2.25
N ASP A 158 -6.15 14.19 -1.69
CA ASP A 158 -5.14 15.24 -1.58
C ASP A 158 -4.18 14.91 -0.45
N ALA A 159 -2.89 14.87 -0.78
CA ALA A 159 -1.80 14.63 0.17
C ALA A 159 -0.78 15.76 0.08
N LYS A 160 -0.40 16.33 1.22
CA LYS A 160 0.64 17.35 1.35
C LYS A 160 1.67 16.92 2.41
N LEU A 161 2.94 17.24 2.19
CA LEU A 161 4.02 17.01 3.13
C LEU A 161 4.75 18.33 3.42
N THR A 162 4.91 18.65 4.69
CA THR A 162 5.85 19.69 5.16
C THR A 162 6.84 19.05 6.11
N VAL A 163 8.13 19.21 5.85
CA VAL A 163 9.21 18.62 6.67
C VAL A 163 9.93 19.74 7.41
N TYR A 164 10.23 19.51 8.69
CA TYR A 164 10.87 20.44 9.59
C TYR A 164 12.20 19.86 10.11
N ASN A 165 13.16 20.74 10.35
CA ASN A 165 14.38 20.42 11.09
C ASN A 165 14.91 21.69 11.77
N SER A 166 15.32 21.62 13.03
CA SER A 166 15.96 22.77 13.69
C SER A 166 17.43 22.93 13.33
N ASP A 167 17.97 24.11 13.65
CA ASP A 167 19.41 24.31 13.78
C ASP A 167 20.03 23.24 14.70
N PRO A 168 21.28 22.81 14.43
CA PRO A 168 21.96 21.85 15.27
C PRO A 168 22.20 22.41 16.66
N TYR A 169 21.97 21.58 17.68
CA TYR A 169 22.29 21.94 19.06
C TYR A 169 23.80 21.82 19.32
N GLY A 170 24.47 22.94 19.60
CA GLY A 170 25.88 22.97 19.99
C GLY A 170 26.37 24.37 20.38
N GLY A 171 27.17 24.48 21.44
CA GLY A 171 27.72 25.75 21.97
C GLY A 171 26.78 26.50 22.93
N ASP A 172 27.02 27.81 23.11
CA ASP A 172 26.22 28.74 23.94
C ASP A 172 24.95 29.25 23.23
N LEU A 173 24.47 28.56 22.19
CA LEU A 173 23.29 28.99 21.44
C LEU A 173 22.04 28.84 22.31
N ALA A 174 21.52 29.97 22.78
CA ALA A 174 20.28 30.06 23.55
C ALA A 174 19.03 29.84 22.67
N GLU A 175 19.13 30.09 21.37
CA GLU A 175 18.02 30.04 20.41
C GLU A 175 18.31 29.08 19.25
N LEU A 176 17.35 28.21 18.92
CA LEU A 176 17.38 27.31 17.77
C LEU A 176 16.20 27.60 16.84
N LYS A 177 16.48 27.94 15.58
CA LYS A 177 15.44 28.14 14.58
C LYS A 177 14.98 26.81 13.99
N ILE A 178 13.67 26.62 13.86
CA ILE A 178 13.04 25.50 13.15
C ILE A 178 12.83 25.92 11.70
N HIS A 179 13.45 25.18 10.77
CA HIS A 179 13.34 25.42 9.34
C HIS A 179 12.33 24.49 8.69
N ILE A 180 11.63 24.99 7.68
CA ILE A 180 10.88 24.16 6.73
C ILE A 180 11.85 23.72 5.65
N VAL A 181 12.18 22.43 5.61
CA VAL A 181 13.14 21.86 4.65
C VAL A 181 12.46 21.35 3.37
N GLU A 182 11.17 21.03 3.45
CA GLU A 182 10.32 20.69 2.31
C GLU A 182 8.90 21.20 2.57
N ASP A 183 8.26 21.75 1.54
CA ASP A 183 6.81 21.98 1.53
C ASP A 183 6.26 21.61 0.15
N SER A 184 5.68 20.41 0.02
CA SER A 184 5.33 19.85 -1.28
C SER A 184 3.92 19.24 -1.31
N LYS A 185 3.22 19.44 -2.43
CA LYS A 185 2.05 18.63 -2.76
C LYS A 185 2.54 17.29 -3.29
N ILE A 186 2.00 16.20 -2.74
CA ILE A 186 2.39 14.86 -3.15
C ILE A 186 1.63 14.47 -4.43
N ILE A 187 2.37 13.93 -5.38
CA ILE A 187 1.82 13.33 -6.60
C ILE A 187 1.74 11.81 -6.44
N PRO A 188 0.74 11.15 -7.04
CA PRO A 188 0.61 9.71 -6.95
C PRO A 188 1.79 8.98 -7.58
N THR A 189 2.20 7.88 -6.95
CA THR A 189 3.11 6.90 -7.56
C THR A 189 2.35 5.63 -7.93
N TYR A 190 2.72 5.07 -9.07
CA TYR A 190 2.26 3.74 -9.51
C TYR A 190 3.45 2.75 -9.56
N GLN A 191 4.59 3.12 -8.97
CA GLN A 191 5.81 2.33 -8.94
C GLN A 191 5.89 1.48 -7.66
N PHE A 192 4.97 0.54 -7.51
CA PHE A 192 5.04 -0.46 -6.44
C PHE A 192 5.37 -1.85 -7.00
N SER A 193 6.00 -2.65 -6.14
CA SER A 193 6.42 -4.03 -6.43
C SER A 193 5.29 -5.02 -6.15
N GLY A 194 5.31 -6.15 -6.87
CA GLY A 194 4.47 -7.30 -6.52
C GLY A 194 4.94 -7.99 -5.24
N ILE A 195 4.06 -8.83 -4.69
CA ILE A 195 4.32 -9.71 -3.56
C ILE A 195 4.93 -11.02 -4.07
N GLN A 196 6.03 -11.44 -3.46
CA GLN A 196 6.65 -12.75 -3.60
C GLN A 196 6.03 -13.70 -2.56
N GLN A 197 6.76 -14.32 -1.63
CA GLN A 197 6.18 -15.25 -0.64
C GLN A 197 6.95 -15.33 0.68
N HIS A 198 7.78 -14.33 0.97
CA HIS A 198 8.77 -14.38 2.06
C HIS A 198 8.70 -13.12 2.93
N PRO A 199 7.57 -12.82 3.58
CA PRO A 199 7.41 -11.60 4.39
C PRO A 199 8.27 -11.60 5.66
N LEU A 200 8.72 -12.78 6.11
CA LEU A 200 9.61 -12.98 7.25
C LEU A 200 10.80 -13.82 6.84
N ASP A 201 11.95 -13.51 7.46
CA ASP A 201 13.15 -14.32 7.36
C ASP A 201 13.94 -14.25 8.68
N THR A 202 14.90 -15.15 8.86
CA THR A 202 15.74 -15.17 10.07
C THR A 202 16.81 -14.08 10.04
N THR A 203 17.21 -13.59 11.21
CA THR A 203 18.38 -12.72 11.38
C THR A 203 19.66 -13.54 11.58
N GLU A 204 20.80 -12.87 11.55
CA GLU A 204 22.10 -13.47 11.91
C GLU A 204 22.21 -13.86 13.40
N TYR A 205 21.34 -13.31 14.24
CA TYR A 205 21.30 -13.57 15.68
C TYR A 205 20.52 -14.84 16.04
N THR A 206 19.87 -15.45 15.05
CA THR A 206 19.11 -16.69 15.23
C THR A 206 20.07 -17.88 15.40
N PRO A 207 19.96 -18.64 16.50
CA PRO A 207 20.78 -19.84 16.70
C PRO A 207 20.60 -20.83 15.54
N LYS A 208 21.69 -21.38 15.01
CA LYS A 208 21.68 -22.23 13.79
C LYS A 208 20.74 -23.43 13.94
N GLU A 209 20.74 -24.04 15.11
CA GLU A 209 19.90 -25.15 15.52
C GLU A 209 18.40 -24.80 15.54
N LYS A 210 18.03 -23.53 15.74
CA LYS A 210 16.63 -23.07 15.75
C LYS A 210 16.11 -22.63 14.39
N ILE A 211 16.97 -22.40 13.39
CA ILE A 211 16.56 -21.88 12.07
C ILE A 211 15.53 -22.81 11.41
N GLY A 212 15.77 -24.13 11.44
CA GLY A 212 14.87 -25.11 10.82
C GLY A 212 13.48 -25.11 11.46
N GLU A 213 13.43 -25.07 12.80
CA GLU A 213 12.18 -25.00 13.57
C GLU A 213 11.41 -23.72 13.28
N ILE A 214 12.08 -22.57 13.34
CA ILE A 214 11.48 -21.25 13.07
C ILE A 214 10.92 -21.20 11.64
N LYS A 215 11.68 -21.64 10.64
CA LYS A 215 11.21 -21.68 9.24
C LYS A 215 10.01 -22.61 9.07
N LYS A 216 9.96 -23.74 9.79
CA LYS A 216 8.81 -24.63 9.79
C LYS A 216 7.58 -23.95 10.36
N ILE A 217 7.70 -23.23 11.47
CA ILE A 217 6.59 -22.53 12.13
C ILE A 217 6.08 -21.37 11.25
N ILE A 218 6.98 -20.57 10.66
CA ILE A 218 6.61 -19.53 9.68
C ILE A 218 5.81 -20.14 8.52
N ASN A 219 6.28 -21.25 7.95
CA ASN A 219 5.58 -21.90 6.85
C ASN A 219 4.25 -22.55 7.25
N GLN A 220 4.07 -22.85 8.53
CA GLN A 220 2.84 -23.41 9.08
C GLN A 220 1.83 -22.36 9.52
N ASN A 221 2.24 -21.09 9.69
CA ASN A 221 1.37 -19.96 10.00
C ASN A 221 0.22 -19.83 8.97
N ASN A 222 -1.01 -19.64 9.46
CA ASN A 222 -2.21 -19.66 8.63
C ASN A 222 -2.31 -18.41 7.73
N GLU A 223 -1.90 -17.26 8.23
CA GLU A 223 -1.88 -15.99 7.50
C GLU A 223 -0.86 -16.05 6.35
N ILE A 224 0.31 -16.64 6.56
CA ILE A 224 1.32 -16.86 5.51
C ILE A 224 0.85 -17.89 4.48
N LYS A 225 0.13 -18.95 4.89
CA LYS A 225 -0.51 -19.86 3.94
C LYS A 225 -1.58 -19.16 3.11
N THR A 226 -2.42 -18.34 3.75
CA THR A 226 -3.43 -17.53 3.09
C THR A 226 -2.78 -16.57 2.08
N LEU A 227 -1.68 -15.92 2.44
CA LEU A 227 -0.88 -15.10 1.53
C LEU A 227 -0.43 -15.90 0.31
N LYS A 228 0.15 -17.09 0.48
CA LYS A 228 0.60 -17.93 -0.64
C LYS A 228 -0.53 -18.27 -1.61
N LEU A 229 -1.74 -18.47 -1.09
CA LEU A 229 -2.94 -18.77 -1.87
C LEU A 229 -3.48 -17.54 -2.62
N LEU A 230 -3.48 -16.37 -1.97
CA LEU A 230 -4.04 -15.12 -2.52
C LEU A 230 -3.04 -14.26 -3.27
N LYS A 231 -1.74 -14.52 -3.15
CA LYS A 231 -0.65 -13.73 -3.75
C LYS A 231 -0.94 -13.34 -5.19
N GLN A 232 -1.34 -14.31 -6.01
CA GLN A 232 -1.61 -14.09 -7.42
C GLN A 232 -2.78 -13.11 -7.64
N ASN A 233 -3.84 -13.21 -6.82
CA ASN A 233 -4.98 -12.29 -6.85
C ASN A 233 -4.57 -10.89 -6.38
N ILE A 234 -3.79 -10.79 -5.31
CA ILE A 234 -3.27 -9.50 -4.82
C ILE A 234 -2.39 -8.85 -5.89
N ASN A 235 -1.49 -9.60 -6.52
CA ASN A 235 -0.64 -9.10 -7.60
C ASN A 235 -1.44 -8.70 -8.84
N ALA A 236 -2.51 -9.42 -9.18
CA ALA A 236 -3.41 -9.01 -10.26
C ALA A 236 -4.15 -7.71 -9.93
N PHE A 237 -4.63 -7.56 -8.68
CA PHE A 237 -5.22 -6.32 -8.19
C PHE A 237 -4.21 -5.16 -8.24
N LEU A 238 -2.99 -5.35 -7.74
CA LEU A 238 -1.92 -4.35 -7.83
C LEU A 238 -1.63 -3.98 -9.29
N ALA A 239 -1.52 -4.98 -10.18
CA ALA A 239 -1.34 -4.76 -11.61
C ALA A 239 -2.47 -3.91 -12.22
N SER A 240 -3.70 -4.08 -11.74
CA SER A 240 -4.84 -3.28 -12.21
C SER A 240 -4.68 -1.80 -11.91
N ILE A 241 -4.11 -1.47 -10.74
CA ILE A 241 -3.82 -0.10 -10.33
C ILE A 241 -2.61 0.43 -11.09
N LYS A 242 -1.55 -0.35 -11.20
CA LYS A 242 -0.30 0.04 -11.87
C LYS A 242 -0.52 0.34 -13.36
N TYR A 243 -1.22 -0.54 -14.07
CA TYR A 243 -1.37 -0.52 -15.52
C TYR A 243 -2.73 -0.03 -16.02
N ALA A 244 -3.55 0.57 -15.14
CA ALA A 244 -4.89 1.07 -15.46
C ALA A 244 -5.77 0.03 -16.17
N LEU A 245 -6.04 -1.10 -15.48
CA LEU A 245 -6.81 -2.22 -16.01
C LEU A 245 -8.19 -2.31 -15.31
N PRO A 246 -9.21 -1.54 -15.76
CA PRO A 246 -10.47 -1.36 -15.04
C PRO A 246 -11.24 -2.67 -14.79
N LEU A 247 -11.31 -3.58 -15.75
CA LEU A 247 -11.98 -4.87 -15.55
C LEU A 247 -11.20 -5.80 -14.61
N VAL A 248 -9.87 -5.72 -14.59
CA VAL A 248 -9.05 -6.48 -13.62
C VAL A 248 -9.31 -5.97 -12.21
N TYR A 249 -9.33 -4.65 -12.03
CA TYR A 249 -9.70 -4.01 -10.76
C TYR A 249 -11.08 -4.49 -10.30
N SER A 250 -12.07 -4.37 -11.18
CA SER A 250 -13.48 -4.72 -10.90
C SER A 250 -13.66 -6.19 -10.49
N THR A 251 -13.01 -7.09 -11.22
CA THR A 251 -13.24 -8.54 -11.11
C THR A 251 -12.36 -9.20 -10.03
N PHE A 252 -11.13 -8.72 -9.84
CA PHE A 252 -10.12 -9.36 -9.00
C PHE A 252 -9.70 -8.49 -7.80
N TYR A 253 -10.49 -7.49 -7.43
CA TYR A 253 -10.29 -6.73 -6.20
C TYR A 253 -10.16 -7.66 -4.99
N VAL A 254 -9.17 -7.39 -4.14
CA VAL A 254 -8.96 -8.10 -2.88
C VAL A 254 -9.26 -7.15 -1.73
N ASP A 255 -10.21 -7.49 -0.87
CA ASP A 255 -10.61 -6.63 0.24
C ASP A 255 -9.46 -6.40 1.24
N TYR A 256 -9.26 -5.14 1.62
CA TYR A 256 -8.16 -4.73 2.47
C TYR A 256 -8.17 -5.44 3.83
N LYS A 257 -9.34 -5.84 4.35
CA LYS A 257 -9.44 -6.54 5.64
C LYS A 257 -8.74 -7.90 5.61
N ILE A 258 -8.74 -8.58 4.45
CA ILE A 258 -8.04 -9.85 4.27
C ILE A 258 -6.53 -9.60 4.32
N ILE A 259 -6.05 -8.57 3.61
CA ILE A 259 -4.63 -8.22 3.58
C ILE A 259 -4.15 -7.71 4.95
N GLU A 260 -4.99 -6.96 5.66
CA GLU A 260 -4.74 -6.47 7.02
C GLU A 260 -4.55 -7.63 8.00
N LYS A 261 -5.46 -8.62 7.97
CA LYS A 261 -5.32 -9.82 8.81
C LYS A 261 -4.02 -10.57 8.54
N ILE A 262 -3.61 -10.65 7.26
CA ILE A 262 -2.34 -11.27 6.89
C ILE A 262 -1.15 -10.49 7.48
N ALA A 263 -1.16 -9.17 7.31
CA ALA A 263 -0.12 -8.30 7.85
C ALA A 263 -0.02 -8.39 9.38
N ASP A 264 -1.17 -8.39 10.06
CA ASP A 264 -1.25 -8.52 11.53
C ASP A 264 -0.67 -9.86 11.99
N GLY A 265 -1.04 -10.99 11.38
CA GLY A 265 -0.48 -12.29 11.76
C GLY A 265 1.03 -12.44 11.46
N ILE A 266 1.55 -11.70 10.48
CA ILE A 266 3.00 -11.61 10.22
C ILE A 266 3.70 -10.82 11.33
N ILE A 267 3.14 -9.68 11.74
CA ILE A 267 3.66 -8.87 12.85
C ILE A 267 3.61 -9.62 14.18
N ASP A 268 2.53 -10.36 14.45
CA ASP A 268 2.43 -11.20 15.64
C ASP A 268 3.52 -12.28 15.65
N SER A 269 3.78 -12.88 14.48
CA SER A 269 4.86 -13.85 14.32
C SER A 269 6.23 -13.19 14.54
N TYR A 270 6.46 -11.99 14.03
CA TYR A 270 7.69 -11.23 14.26
C TYR A 270 7.96 -11.01 15.76
N PHE A 271 6.98 -10.51 16.51
CA PHE A 271 7.13 -10.24 17.94
C PHE A 271 7.28 -11.50 18.79
N LYS A 272 6.60 -12.60 18.42
CA LYS A 272 6.72 -13.89 19.10
C LYS A 272 8.15 -14.43 19.17
N TYR A 273 9.01 -14.06 18.22
CA TYR A 273 10.40 -14.53 18.14
C TYR A 273 11.42 -13.47 18.58
N ILE A 274 10.99 -12.50 19.37
CA ILE A 274 11.89 -11.68 20.18
C ILE A 274 12.27 -12.47 21.42
N GLN A 275 13.55 -12.47 21.77
CA GLN A 275 14.09 -13.06 22.99
C GLN A 275 14.74 -11.98 23.82
N ILE A 276 14.43 -11.95 25.11
CA ILE A 276 14.98 -10.98 26.04
C ILE A 276 15.71 -11.75 27.13
N ASP A 277 16.94 -11.35 27.38
CA ASP A 277 17.81 -11.83 28.45
C ASP A 277 18.04 -10.66 29.39
N THR A 278 17.34 -10.67 30.52
CA THR A 278 17.38 -9.58 31.52
C THR A 278 18.70 -9.53 32.28
N ASP A 279 19.35 -10.69 32.47
CA ASP A 279 20.61 -10.81 33.21
C ASP A 279 21.75 -10.20 32.40
N ASN A 280 21.81 -10.51 31.11
CA ASN A 280 22.80 -9.96 30.17
C ASN A 280 22.34 -8.67 29.48
N LYS A 281 21.20 -8.10 29.89
CA LYS A 281 20.59 -6.89 29.30
C LYS A 281 20.60 -6.91 27.77
N THR A 282 20.10 -7.99 27.19
CA THR A 282 20.15 -8.22 25.74
C THR A 282 18.78 -8.59 25.19
N LEU A 283 18.32 -7.86 24.18
CA LEU A 283 17.15 -8.18 23.37
C LEU A 283 17.61 -8.64 21.98
N LYS A 284 17.18 -9.83 21.55
CA LYS A 284 17.48 -10.40 20.23
C LYS A 284 16.21 -10.64 19.45
N ARG A 285 16.15 -10.14 18.22
CA ARG A 285 15.06 -10.42 17.28
C ARG A 285 15.54 -11.50 16.33
N TYR A 286 14.95 -12.69 16.41
CA TYR A 286 15.34 -13.81 15.54
C TYR A 286 14.71 -13.73 14.15
N LEU A 287 13.68 -12.89 13.99
CA LEU A 287 13.06 -12.62 12.70
C LEU A 287 13.33 -11.18 12.27
N LYS A 288 13.31 -10.97 10.95
CA LYS A 288 13.29 -9.66 10.29
C LYS A 288 12.10 -9.57 9.35
N LEU A 289 11.57 -8.37 9.20
CA LEU A 289 10.58 -8.01 8.19
C LEU A 289 11.30 -7.78 6.86
N THR A 290 10.84 -8.42 5.80
CA THR A 290 11.48 -8.32 4.48
C THR A 290 10.83 -7.24 3.61
N THR A 291 11.42 -6.97 2.44
CA THR A 291 10.80 -6.18 1.37
C THR A 291 9.40 -6.67 1.00
N ASP A 292 9.16 -7.98 1.14
CA ASP A 292 7.88 -8.58 0.78
C ASP A 292 6.78 -8.21 1.78
N PHE A 293 7.15 -8.04 3.06
CA PHE A 293 6.22 -7.48 4.04
C PHE A 293 5.85 -6.04 3.69
N ASP A 294 6.82 -5.23 3.25
CA ASP A 294 6.54 -3.86 2.80
C ASP A 294 5.55 -3.85 1.62
N SER A 295 5.74 -4.74 0.63
CA SER A 295 4.79 -4.92 -0.48
C SER A 295 3.38 -5.31 -0.02
N ILE A 296 3.25 -6.12 1.04
CA ILE A 296 1.95 -6.45 1.65
C ILE A 296 1.30 -5.20 2.25
N ILE A 297 2.05 -4.37 2.95
CA ILE A 297 1.51 -3.13 3.53
C ILE A 297 1.10 -2.14 2.44
N VAL A 298 1.89 -2.02 1.38
CA VAL A 298 1.53 -1.24 0.18
C VAL A 298 0.24 -1.78 -0.44
N ALA A 299 0.09 -3.10 -0.58
CA ALA A 299 -1.12 -3.72 -1.11
C ALA A 299 -2.35 -3.48 -0.23
N TYR A 300 -2.20 -3.59 1.09
CA TYR A 300 -3.23 -3.22 2.06
C TYR A 300 -3.65 -1.77 1.83
N LYS A 301 -2.67 -0.87 1.73
CA LYS A 301 -2.92 0.56 1.62
C LYS A 301 -3.64 0.91 0.33
N ILE A 302 -3.17 0.39 -0.80
CA ILE A 302 -3.81 0.56 -2.11
C ILE A 302 -5.23 0.00 -2.08
N SER A 303 -5.44 -1.21 -1.54
CA SER A 303 -6.76 -1.83 -1.43
C SER A 303 -7.74 -0.99 -0.61
N LYS A 304 -7.29 -0.43 0.51
CA LYS A 304 -8.10 0.40 1.40
C LYS A 304 -8.49 1.74 0.76
N GLU A 305 -7.52 2.47 0.22
CA GLU A 305 -7.74 3.83 -0.31
C GLU A 305 -8.39 3.84 -1.69
N CYS A 306 -8.16 2.80 -2.49
CA CYS A 306 -8.71 2.67 -3.84
C CYS A 306 -10.02 1.87 -3.87
N LYS A 307 -10.63 1.54 -2.72
CA LYS A 307 -11.90 0.80 -2.68
C LYS A 307 -13.05 1.66 -3.19
N LEU A 308 -13.68 1.25 -4.29
CA LEU A 308 -14.87 1.87 -4.87
C LEU A 308 -15.95 0.80 -5.06
N GLU A 309 -16.78 0.60 -4.03
CA GLU A 309 -17.72 -0.53 -3.96
C GLU A 309 -18.63 -0.66 -5.18
N LYS A 310 -19.10 0.46 -5.75
CA LYS A 310 -19.92 0.49 -6.97
C LYS A 310 -19.28 -0.16 -8.20
N TYR A 311 -17.94 -0.26 -8.23
CA TYR A 311 -17.17 -0.82 -9.34
C TYR A 311 -16.60 -2.20 -9.04
N ILE A 312 -16.81 -2.77 -7.85
CA ILE A 312 -16.31 -4.12 -7.52
C ILE A 312 -17.37 -5.14 -7.89
N LYS A 313 -17.35 -5.60 -9.14
CA LYS A 313 -18.32 -6.54 -9.71
C LYS A 313 -17.79 -7.23 -10.97
N ASN A 314 -18.52 -8.24 -11.46
CA ASN A 314 -18.08 -9.04 -12.61
C ASN A 314 -18.28 -8.36 -13.97
N GLU A 315 -19.14 -7.34 -14.06
CA GLU A 315 -19.46 -6.65 -15.30
C GLU A 315 -19.55 -5.14 -15.08
N LEU A 316 -19.03 -4.35 -16.01
CA LEU A 316 -19.12 -2.89 -15.99
C LEU A 316 -19.70 -2.39 -17.30
N SER A 317 -20.59 -1.40 -17.24
CA SER A 317 -20.96 -0.60 -18.42
C SER A 317 -19.78 0.23 -18.93
N LEU A 318 -19.81 0.65 -20.19
CA LEU A 318 -18.79 1.58 -20.71
C LEU A 318 -18.79 2.89 -19.92
N LYS A 319 -19.95 3.37 -19.47
CA LYS A 319 -20.05 4.55 -18.59
C LYS A 319 -19.34 4.31 -17.25
N GLU A 320 -19.52 3.14 -16.65
CA GLU A 320 -18.84 2.82 -15.40
C GLU A 320 -17.32 2.70 -15.56
N ILE A 321 -16.83 2.14 -16.66
CA ILE A 321 -15.40 2.11 -16.97
C ILE A 321 -14.87 3.53 -17.18
N ASP A 322 -15.61 4.39 -17.87
CA ASP A 322 -15.22 5.79 -18.10
C ASP A 322 -15.20 6.58 -16.78
N ASN A 323 -16.20 6.39 -15.91
CA ASN A 323 -16.22 7.00 -14.58
C ASN A 323 -15.07 6.48 -13.70
N LEU A 324 -14.79 5.17 -13.71
CA LEU A 324 -13.67 4.59 -12.98
C LEU A 324 -12.32 5.13 -13.47
N LYS A 325 -12.19 5.37 -14.77
CA LYS A 325 -11.01 6.02 -15.38
C LYS A 325 -10.76 7.41 -14.80
N GLU A 326 -11.80 8.24 -14.68
CA GLU A 326 -11.70 9.58 -14.08
C GLU A 326 -11.52 9.55 -12.55
N GLU A 327 -12.12 8.57 -11.88
CA GLU A 327 -12.09 8.49 -10.42
C GLU A 327 -10.79 7.89 -9.88
N LEU A 328 -10.23 6.86 -10.53
CA LEU A 328 -9.11 6.08 -10.00
C LEU A 328 -7.84 6.19 -10.84
N PHE A 329 -7.98 6.35 -12.15
CA PHE A 329 -6.86 6.29 -13.09
C PHE A 329 -6.48 7.66 -13.68
N LYS A 330 -7.08 8.76 -13.23
CA LYS A 330 -6.89 10.11 -13.79
C LYS A 330 -5.41 10.50 -13.96
N ASN A 331 -4.60 10.17 -12.95
CA ASN A 331 -3.18 10.50 -12.92
C ASN A 331 -2.29 9.30 -13.34
N ASN A 332 -2.88 8.19 -13.76
CA ASN A 332 -2.14 6.99 -14.14
C ASN A 332 -1.53 7.18 -15.55
N PRO A 333 -0.25 6.83 -15.76
CA PRO A 333 0.42 6.99 -17.05
C PRO A 333 -0.23 6.19 -18.20
N TYR A 334 -0.98 5.14 -17.90
CA TYR A 334 -1.63 4.26 -18.89
C TYR A 334 -3.11 4.60 -19.14
N ILE A 335 -3.63 5.70 -18.57
CA ILE A 335 -5.05 6.10 -18.70
C ILE A 335 -5.55 6.20 -20.15
N SER A 336 -4.66 6.61 -21.06
CA SER A 336 -4.99 6.77 -22.49
C SER A 336 -5.42 5.46 -23.16
N PHE A 337 -5.00 4.31 -22.62
CA PHE A 337 -5.34 3.00 -23.16
C PHE A 337 -6.83 2.70 -22.96
N ILE A 338 -7.37 3.04 -21.78
CA ILE A 338 -8.80 2.90 -21.48
C ILE A 338 -9.62 3.75 -22.45
N GLY A 339 -9.29 5.05 -22.58
CA GLY A 339 -10.04 5.98 -23.44
C GLY A 339 -10.07 5.56 -24.91
N ARG A 340 -8.95 5.04 -25.44
CA ARG A 340 -8.87 4.52 -26.81
C ARG A 340 -9.73 3.29 -27.03
N GLU A 341 -9.75 2.36 -26.07
CA GLU A 341 -10.58 1.15 -26.20
C GLU A 341 -12.08 1.46 -26.11
N LEU A 342 -12.50 2.33 -25.18
CA LEU A 342 -13.91 2.76 -25.09
C LEU A 342 -14.37 3.43 -26.39
N SER A 343 -13.53 4.31 -26.95
CA SER A 343 -13.81 4.98 -28.22
C SER A 343 -13.90 3.99 -29.39
N THR A 344 -13.03 2.97 -29.39
CA THR A 344 -13.03 1.92 -30.41
C THR A 344 -14.30 1.09 -30.35
N ILE A 345 -14.75 0.69 -29.16
CA ILE A 345 -15.99 -0.08 -28.97
C ILE A 345 -17.19 0.73 -29.46
N TYR A 346 -17.27 2.01 -29.05
CA TYR A 346 -18.32 2.92 -29.50
C TYR A 346 -18.36 3.04 -31.02
N ARG A 347 -17.20 3.24 -31.65
CA ARG A 347 -17.08 3.37 -33.10
C ARG A 347 -17.53 2.12 -33.84
N ILE A 348 -17.10 0.94 -33.37
CA ILE A 348 -17.52 -0.35 -33.96
C ILE A 348 -19.03 -0.51 -33.88
N PHE A 349 -19.63 -0.22 -32.73
CA PHE A 349 -21.08 -0.29 -32.56
C PHE A 349 -21.83 0.63 -33.54
N LYS A 350 -21.34 1.85 -33.76
CA LYS A 350 -21.99 2.83 -34.65
C LYS A 350 -21.76 2.57 -36.14
N GLU A 351 -20.56 2.15 -36.52
CA GLU A 351 -20.15 2.11 -37.94
C GLU A 351 -20.23 0.71 -38.57
N LYS A 352 -20.03 -0.37 -37.79
CA LYS A 352 -19.87 -1.72 -38.35
C LYS A 352 -21.10 -2.61 -38.26
N TYR A 353 -22.12 -2.18 -37.53
CA TYR A 353 -23.34 -2.95 -37.31
C TYR A 353 -24.53 -2.20 -37.85
N ASN A 354 -25.40 -2.89 -38.60
CA ASN A 354 -26.74 -2.39 -38.92
C ASN A 354 -27.77 -2.84 -37.88
N GLU A 355 -29.01 -2.37 -38.00
CA GLU A 355 -30.10 -2.65 -37.04
C GLU A 355 -30.43 -4.15 -36.93
N GLU A 356 -30.47 -4.89 -38.04
CA GLU A 356 -30.69 -6.34 -38.02
C GLU A 356 -29.56 -7.10 -37.32
N GLU A 357 -28.31 -6.71 -37.57
CA GLU A 357 -27.15 -7.31 -36.91
C GLU A 357 -27.13 -7.01 -35.41
N ILE A 358 -27.48 -5.78 -35.00
CA ILE A 358 -27.62 -5.42 -33.58
C ILE A 358 -28.70 -6.28 -32.94
N ASN A 359 -29.88 -6.40 -33.54
CA ASN A 359 -30.96 -7.22 -33.01
C ASN A 359 -30.53 -8.68 -32.77
N LYS A 360 -29.71 -9.26 -33.68
CA LYS A 360 -29.18 -10.63 -33.54
C LYS A 360 -28.23 -10.82 -32.36
N ILE A 361 -27.48 -9.79 -31.97
CA ILE A 361 -26.50 -9.88 -30.87
C ILE A 361 -26.98 -9.20 -29.58
N SER A 362 -28.04 -8.39 -29.67
CA SER A 362 -28.64 -7.69 -28.55
C SER A 362 -29.06 -8.67 -27.46
N LYS A 363 -29.01 -8.21 -26.21
CA LYS A 363 -29.46 -8.96 -25.03
C LYS A 363 -28.74 -10.31 -24.86
N SER A 364 -27.58 -10.50 -25.49
CA SER A 364 -26.74 -11.68 -25.36
C SER A 364 -25.29 -11.29 -25.09
N TRP A 365 -24.55 -12.16 -24.39
CA TRP A 365 -23.12 -12.00 -24.21
C TRP A 365 -22.41 -12.61 -25.40
N ILE A 366 -21.65 -11.79 -26.13
CA ILE A 366 -20.83 -12.26 -27.25
C ILE A 366 -19.34 -12.03 -26.96
N PRO A 367 -18.46 -12.93 -27.38
CA PRO A 367 -17.03 -12.69 -27.32
C PRO A 367 -16.62 -11.43 -28.07
N MET A 368 -15.73 -10.63 -27.49
CA MET A 368 -15.29 -9.35 -28.04
C MET A 368 -14.64 -9.51 -29.42
N TYR A 369 -13.90 -10.59 -29.68
CA TYR A 369 -13.34 -10.84 -31.03
C TYR A 369 -14.44 -10.98 -32.10
N LYS A 370 -15.57 -11.63 -31.78
CA LYS A 370 -16.72 -11.73 -32.70
C LYS A 370 -17.35 -10.36 -32.93
N PHE A 371 -17.50 -9.57 -31.85
CA PHE A 371 -17.98 -8.19 -31.95
C PHE A 371 -17.09 -7.31 -32.84
N ARG A 372 -15.78 -7.51 -32.79
CA ARG A 372 -14.83 -6.74 -33.62
C ARG A 372 -14.78 -7.20 -35.08
N LYS A 373 -15.45 -8.31 -35.43
CA LYS A 373 -15.33 -9.03 -36.71
C LYS A 373 -13.87 -9.47 -36.95
N GLU A 374 -13.24 -9.99 -35.90
CA GLU A 374 -11.85 -10.46 -35.90
C GLU A 374 -11.77 -11.95 -35.55
N ASP A 375 -10.64 -12.59 -35.87
CA ASP A 375 -10.37 -13.96 -35.44
C ASP A 375 -10.05 -14.07 -33.94
N LYS A 376 -10.35 -15.24 -33.37
CA LYS A 376 -9.92 -15.63 -32.03
C LYS A 376 -8.44 -15.95 -32.07
N ASP A 377 -7.66 -15.26 -31.26
CA ASP A 377 -6.21 -15.39 -31.22
C ASP A 377 -5.72 -16.08 -29.93
N LYS A 378 -4.45 -16.47 -29.95
CA LYS A 378 -3.73 -16.88 -28.73
C LYS A 378 -3.57 -15.66 -27.81
N PHE A 379 -3.75 -15.86 -26.51
CA PHE A 379 -3.61 -14.79 -25.52
C PHE A 379 -2.18 -14.21 -25.53
N ASN A 380 -2.09 -12.88 -25.53
CA ASN A 380 -0.83 -12.14 -25.47
C ASN A 380 -0.90 -11.07 -24.37
N ILE A 381 0.00 -11.16 -23.39
CA ILE A 381 0.05 -10.23 -22.25
C ILE A 381 0.35 -8.78 -22.68
N ARG A 382 1.13 -8.58 -23.74
CA ARG A 382 1.41 -7.23 -24.28
C ARG A 382 0.14 -6.59 -24.82
N ASN A 383 -0.67 -7.35 -25.57
CA ASN A 383 -1.95 -6.87 -26.06
C ASN A 383 -2.90 -6.61 -24.90
N PHE A 384 -2.94 -7.51 -23.92
CA PHE A 384 -3.76 -7.32 -22.72
C PHE A 384 -3.48 -5.99 -22.02
N LEU A 385 -2.21 -5.65 -21.80
CA LEU A 385 -1.83 -4.37 -21.19
C LEU A 385 -2.08 -3.18 -22.11
N ALA A 386 -1.76 -3.29 -23.41
CA ALA A 386 -1.94 -2.21 -24.39
C ALA A 386 -3.41 -1.84 -24.63
N HIS A 387 -4.33 -2.76 -24.37
CA HIS A 387 -5.77 -2.57 -24.48
C HIS A 387 -6.45 -2.39 -23.10
N GLY A 388 -5.73 -1.92 -22.07
CA GLY A 388 -6.32 -1.63 -20.75
C GLY A 388 -7.00 -2.85 -20.10
N GLY A 389 -6.52 -4.06 -20.39
CA GLY A 389 -7.10 -5.31 -19.92
C GLY A 389 -8.35 -5.76 -20.66
N LEU A 390 -8.76 -5.09 -21.74
CA LEU A 390 -9.94 -5.40 -22.56
C LEU A 390 -9.60 -6.29 -23.77
N GLU A 391 -8.72 -7.26 -23.58
CA GLU A 391 -8.25 -8.12 -24.67
C GLU A 391 -9.41 -8.97 -25.23
N LYS A 392 -9.48 -9.01 -26.57
CA LYS A 392 -10.65 -9.50 -27.31
C LYS A 392 -10.95 -10.99 -27.13
N SER A 393 -9.95 -11.78 -26.80
CA SER A 393 -10.06 -13.24 -26.71
C SER A 393 -10.64 -13.70 -25.37
N VAL A 394 -10.57 -12.82 -24.36
CA VAL A 394 -10.97 -13.12 -22.98
C VAL A 394 -12.13 -12.26 -22.47
N THR A 395 -12.48 -11.21 -23.21
CA THR A 395 -13.54 -10.26 -22.87
C THR A 395 -14.82 -10.59 -23.64
N GLU A 396 -15.96 -10.40 -23.00
CA GLU A 396 -17.30 -10.45 -23.60
C GLU A 396 -17.96 -9.08 -23.54
N ILE A 397 -18.85 -8.82 -24.49
CA ILE A 397 -19.65 -7.61 -24.60
C ILE A 397 -21.14 -7.97 -24.60
N TYR A 398 -21.93 -7.16 -23.93
CA TYR A 398 -23.39 -7.22 -23.89
C TYR A 398 -23.97 -5.89 -24.33
N ILE A 399 -24.95 -5.93 -25.21
CA ILE A 399 -25.58 -4.75 -25.80
C ILE A 399 -27.07 -4.79 -25.46
N ASN A 400 -27.53 -3.82 -24.67
CA ASN A 400 -28.93 -3.62 -24.31
C ASN A 400 -29.57 -2.51 -25.16
N LEU A 401 -29.40 -2.61 -26.47
CA LEU A 401 -29.98 -1.70 -27.45
C LEU A 401 -30.50 -2.51 -28.61
N ASP A 402 -31.67 -2.14 -29.12
CA ASP A 402 -32.30 -2.78 -30.27
C ASP A 402 -31.92 -2.08 -31.58
N THR A 403 -31.18 -0.96 -31.51
CA THR A 403 -30.76 -0.18 -32.70
C THR A 403 -29.42 0.52 -32.49
N ASN A 404 -28.65 0.71 -33.56
CA ASN A 404 -27.42 1.50 -33.58
C ASN A 404 -27.69 3.00 -33.86
N ASN A 405 -28.94 3.36 -34.19
CA ASN A 405 -29.34 4.73 -34.52
C ASN A 405 -29.41 5.66 -33.31
N GLU A 406 -29.30 5.13 -32.09
CA GLU A 406 -29.23 5.92 -30.87
C GLU A 406 -28.11 6.97 -30.98
N LYS A 407 -28.46 8.25 -30.92
CA LYS A 407 -27.50 9.36 -31.08
C LYS A 407 -26.88 9.77 -29.75
N ASP A 408 -27.55 9.48 -28.64
CA ASP A 408 -27.05 9.79 -27.33
C ASP A 408 -25.93 8.81 -26.92
N ARG A 409 -24.70 9.32 -26.93
CA ARG A 409 -23.52 8.58 -26.50
C ARG A 409 -23.64 8.09 -25.06
N GLU A 410 -24.24 8.86 -24.17
CA GLU A 410 -24.40 8.48 -22.77
C GLU A 410 -25.34 7.29 -22.64
N LYS A 411 -26.47 7.31 -23.34
CA LYS A 411 -27.38 6.17 -23.42
C LYS A 411 -26.70 4.93 -23.99
N ILE A 412 -25.85 5.07 -25.01
CA ILE A 412 -25.04 3.94 -25.53
C ILE A 412 -24.09 3.42 -24.46
N PHE A 413 -23.34 4.30 -23.80
CA PHE A 413 -22.35 3.92 -22.80
C PHE A 413 -22.97 3.21 -21.60
N ASN A 414 -24.20 3.57 -21.22
CA ASN A 414 -24.95 2.91 -20.16
C ASN A 414 -25.47 1.52 -20.56
N ASN A 415 -25.79 1.31 -21.84
CA ASN A 415 -26.40 0.07 -22.33
C ASN A 415 -25.42 -0.94 -22.93
N ILE A 416 -24.15 -0.58 -23.07
CA ILE A 416 -23.08 -1.52 -23.44
C ILE A 416 -22.29 -1.90 -22.19
N LYS A 417 -22.16 -3.19 -21.93
CA LYS A 417 -21.41 -3.74 -20.79
C LYS A 417 -20.32 -4.69 -21.22
N LEU A 418 -19.24 -4.74 -20.44
CA LEU A 418 -18.10 -5.62 -20.61
C LEU A 418 -17.88 -6.50 -19.38
N ARG A 419 -17.39 -7.72 -19.60
CA ARG A 419 -16.88 -8.61 -18.54
C ARG A 419 -15.80 -9.53 -19.08
N TYR A 420 -15.06 -10.18 -18.19
CA TYR A 420 -14.31 -11.37 -18.58
C TYR A 420 -15.24 -12.57 -18.78
N CYS A 421 -14.95 -13.40 -19.79
CA CYS A 421 -15.73 -14.60 -20.07
C CYS A 421 -15.79 -15.50 -18.84
N LYS A 422 -17.01 -15.84 -18.40
CA LYS A 422 -17.25 -16.58 -17.16
C LYS A 422 -16.59 -17.96 -17.17
N ASP A 423 -16.50 -18.59 -18.34
CA ASP A 423 -15.89 -19.91 -18.50
C ASP A 423 -14.38 -19.90 -18.18
N PHE A 424 -13.74 -18.73 -18.26
CA PHE A 424 -12.33 -18.55 -17.92
C PHE A 424 -12.12 -18.19 -16.45
N ILE A 425 -13.17 -17.81 -15.72
CA ILE A 425 -13.08 -17.42 -14.32
C ILE A 425 -13.47 -18.60 -13.43
N LYS A 426 -12.50 -19.14 -12.69
CA LYS A 426 -12.73 -20.23 -11.73
C LYS A 426 -12.56 -19.68 -10.32
N LYS A 427 -13.62 -19.72 -9.52
CA LYS A 427 -13.59 -19.30 -8.11
C LYS A 427 -13.63 -20.53 -7.20
N ASN A 428 -12.68 -20.62 -6.28
CA ASN A 428 -12.69 -21.59 -5.19
C ASN A 428 -12.40 -20.82 -3.89
N ASN A 429 -13.41 -20.70 -3.03
CA ASN A 429 -13.41 -19.80 -1.87
C ASN A 429 -13.05 -18.36 -2.30
N ASP A 430 -12.06 -17.73 -1.67
CA ASP A 430 -11.58 -16.39 -1.97
C ASP A 430 -10.56 -16.34 -3.12
N ILE A 431 -10.18 -17.50 -3.66
CA ILE A 431 -9.19 -17.60 -4.74
C ILE A 431 -9.91 -17.60 -6.07
N VAL A 432 -9.57 -16.63 -6.92
CA VAL A 432 -10.05 -16.55 -8.30
C VAL A 432 -8.90 -16.86 -9.25
N LYS A 433 -9.11 -17.78 -10.19
CA LYS A 433 -8.18 -18.08 -11.30
C LYS A 433 -8.78 -17.58 -12.60
N PHE A 434 -7.93 -17.09 -13.49
CA PHE A 434 -8.32 -16.65 -14.84
C PHE A 434 -7.59 -17.49 -15.89
N ILE A 435 -8.24 -18.56 -16.36
CA ILE A 435 -7.66 -19.59 -17.23
C ILE A 435 -8.30 -19.51 -18.61
N TYR A 436 -7.52 -19.06 -19.58
CA TYR A 436 -7.91 -19.03 -20.99
C TYR A 436 -7.50 -20.33 -21.69
N SER A 437 -8.44 -20.93 -22.44
CA SER A 437 -8.21 -22.10 -23.29
C SER A 437 -8.26 -21.71 -24.78
N TYR A 438 -7.24 -22.13 -25.53
CA TYR A 438 -7.12 -21.91 -26.99
C TYR A 438 -6.75 -23.22 -27.70
N LEU A 439 -7.49 -23.57 -28.75
CA LEU A 439 -7.16 -24.72 -29.60
C LEU A 439 -6.22 -24.24 -30.71
N ASP A 440 -4.97 -24.69 -30.69
CA ASP A 440 -4.01 -24.35 -31.72
C ASP A 440 -4.37 -25.07 -33.03
N LYS A 441 -4.72 -24.30 -34.06
CA LYS A 441 -5.16 -24.83 -35.37
C LYS A 441 -4.10 -25.67 -36.08
N LYS A 442 -2.80 -25.45 -35.81
CA LYS A 442 -1.71 -26.19 -36.46
C LYS A 442 -1.45 -27.53 -35.79
N THR A 443 -1.54 -27.57 -34.46
CA THR A 443 -1.21 -28.77 -33.67
C THR A 443 -2.44 -29.56 -33.21
N ASN A 444 -3.63 -28.98 -33.34
CA ASN A 444 -4.89 -29.49 -32.79
C ASN A 444 -4.83 -29.79 -31.27
N LYS A 445 -3.97 -29.07 -30.54
CA LYS A 445 -3.81 -29.21 -29.07
C LYS A 445 -4.43 -28.02 -28.36
N GLU A 446 -5.10 -28.29 -27.23
CA GLU A 446 -5.61 -27.27 -26.33
C GLU A 446 -4.47 -26.70 -25.47
N GLU A 447 -4.20 -25.41 -25.61
CA GLU A 447 -3.29 -24.66 -24.75
C GLU A 447 -4.08 -23.91 -23.66
N LYS A 448 -3.63 -24.02 -22.41
CA LYS A 448 -4.20 -23.31 -21.26
C LYS A 448 -3.23 -22.25 -20.75
N THR A 449 -3.71 -21.03 -20.59
CA THR A 449 -2.94 -19.90 -20.07
C THR A 449 -3.60 -19.34 -18.82
N ASN A 450 -2.87 -19.32 -17.70
CA ASN A 450 -3.28 -18.57 -16.52
C ASN A 450 -2.88 -17.10 -16.69
N ILE A 451 -3.86 -16.22 -16.87
CA ILE A 451 -3.66 -14.80 -17.14
C ILE A 451 -3.17 -14.08 -15.90
N LEU A 452 -3.64 -14.45 -14.71
CA LEU A 452 -3.17 -13.84 -13.47
C LEU A 452 -1.69 -14.15 -13.21
N GLU A 453 -1.22 -15.33 -13.63
CA GLU A 453 0.21 -15.67 -13.57
C GLU A 453 1.05 -14.82 -14.52
N LYS A 454 0.53 -14.52 -15.72
CA LYS A 454 1.20 -13.62 -16.67
C LYS A 454 1.27 -12.19 -16.12
N LEU A 455 0.19 -11.69 -15.50
CA LEU A 455 0.18 -10.38 -14.84
C LEU A 455 1.14 -10.33 -13.65
N GLU A 456 1.17 -11.38 -12.83
CA GLU A 456 2.10 -11.51 -11.73
C GLU A 456 3.56 -11.45 -12.20
N LYS A 457 3.93 -12.17 -13.26
CA LYS A 457 5.29 -12.10 -13.83
C LYS A 457 5.65 -10.69 -14.30
N VAL A 458 4.70 -9.96 -14.88
CA VAL A 458 4.91 -8.56 -15.25
C VAL A 458 5.12 -7.68 -14.00
N MET A 459 4.37 -7.91 -12.93
CA MET A 459 4.51 -7.17 -11.66
C MET A 459 5.83 -7.44 -10.93
N LEU A 460 6.39 -8.65 -11.06
CA LEU A 460 7.62 -9.03 -10.38
C LEU A 460 8.90 -8.67 -11.15
N ASN A 461 8.78 -8.39 -12.46
CA ASN A 461 9.91 -8.04 -13.33
C ASN A 461 10.13 -6.52 -13.49
N THR A 462 9.36 -5.71 -12.79
CA THR A 462 9.49 -4.25 -12.69
C THR A 462 10.00 -3.85 -11.33
#